data_AF-A0A5J5RKB0-F1
#
_entry.id   AF-A0A5J5RKB0-F1
#
_cell.length_a   1.000
_cell.length_b   1.000
_cell.length_c   1.000
_cell.angle_alpha   90.00
_cell.angle_beta   90.00
_cell.angle_gamma   90.00
#
_symmetry.space_group_name_H-M   'P 1'
#
loop_
_entity.id
_entity.type
_entity.pdbx_description
1 polymer ?
#
loop_
_entity_poly.entity_id
_entity_poly.type
_entity_poly.pdbx_seq_one_letter_code
_entity_poly.pdbx_strand_id
1 'polypeptide(L)'
;MTSQSFTLSFSPSLKTLINSNSSGDCLPYFAVSFSKKIPFSSFGFCLKRKILGFDEKINGFGGSFGIFSAWREEGQLEELDDAPLTVELQQICSESQFDRVIAEAQQLEESLIILWMASWCRKCIYLKPKLEKLAADFHPRLRFYCVDVNTVPHNLVARAGVTKMPTIQLWRDSKKQAEVIGGHKAYLVVNEVRQMIENECAA
;
A
#
# COMPACT_ATOMS: atom_id res chain seq x y z
N MET A 1 23.92 -35.63 -56.91
CA MET A 1 24.69 -34.65 -57.68
C MET A 1 24.64 -33.33 -56.93
N THR A 2 25.82 -32.82 -56.54
CA THR A 2 26.17 -31.45 -56.07
C THR A 2 25.34 -30.88 -54.90
N SER A 3 25.78 -30.94 -53.63
CA SER A 3 26.90 -30.17 -53.00
C SER A 3 26.92 -28.69 -53.41
N GLN A 4 26.62 -27.79 -52.48
CA GLN A 4 27.62 -26.83 -51.97
C GLN A 4 27.08 -26.02 -50.78
N SER A 5 27.78 -26.19 -49.66
CA SER A 5 27.81 -25.34 -48.48
C SER A 5 28.70 -24.13 -48.73
N PHE A 6 28.27 -22.94 -48.30
CA PHE A 6 29.16 -21.80 -48.08
C PHE A 6 28.86 -21.13 -46.75
N THR A 7 29.74 -21.39 -45.79
CA THR A 7 29.92 -20.62 -44.56
C THR A 7 30.76 -19.39 -44.88
N LEU A 8 30.28 -18.19 -44.53
CA LEU A 8 31.15 -17.03 -44.33
C LEU A 8 30.76 -16.32 -43.04
N SER A 9 31.59 -16.54 -42.03
CA SER A 9 31.72 -15.72 -40.83
C SER A 9 32.30 -14.36 -41.19
N PHE A 10 31.75 -13.26 -40.69
CA PHE A 10 32.51 -12.05 -40.34
C PHE A 10 31.64 -11.15 -39.45
N SER A 11 32.08 -10.95 -38.20
CA SER A 11 31.85 -9.76 -37.37
C SER A 11 33.23 -9.08 -37.24
N PRO A 12 33.39 -7.76 -36.93
CA PRO A 12 32.58 -7.01 -35.96
C PRO A 12 32.44 -5.47 -36.16
N SER A 13 31.64 -4.87 -35.28
CA SER A 13 31.89 -3.58 -34.58
C SER A 13 31.38 -2.23 -35.15
N LEU A 14 30.74 -1.52 -34.20
CA LEU A 14 30.84 -0.09 -33.87
C LEU A 14 29.89 0.97 -34.51
N LYS A 15 28.90 1.36 -33.68
CA LYS A 15 28.48 2.73 -33.26
C LYS A 15 28.01 3.79 -34.27
N THR A 16 27.25 4.73 -33.68
CA THR A 16 26.80 6.07 -34.14
C THR A 16 25.56 6.06 -35.05
N LEU A 17 24.50 6.89 -34.89
CA LEU A 17 24.25 8.17 -34.22
C LEU A 17 22.75 8.29 -33.85
N ILE A 18 22.50 8.78 -32.63
CA ILE A 18 21.61 9.89 -32.23
C ILE A 18 20.51 10.32 -33.24
N ASN A 19 19.24 10.34 -32.80
CA ASN A 19 18.42 11.56 -32.57
C ASN A 19 16.92 11.33 -32.87
N SER A 20 16.05 11.51 -31.87
CA SER A 20 15.02 12.57 -31.84
C SER A 20 13.91 12.29 -30.81
N ASN A 21 13.89 13.16 -29.81
CA ASN A 21 12.75 13.75 -29.08
C ASN A 21 11.35 13.12 -29.20
N SER A 22 10.78 12.77 -28.05
CA SER A 22 9.40 13.20 -27.74
C SER A 22 9.27 13.54 -26.25
N SER A 23 9.14 14.84 -26.02
CA SER A 23 8.80 15.52 -24.78
C SER A 23 7.43 15.12 -24.23
N GLY A 24 7.37 14.90 -22.92
CA GLY A 24 6.15 14.64 -22.16
C GLY A 24 6.44 14.70 -20.66
N ASP A 25 7.13 15.76 -20.23
CA ASP A 25 7.54 15.97 -18.84
C ASP A 25 6.37 16.54 -18.01
N CYS A 26 6.05 15.86 -16.91
CA CYS A 26 5.51 16.51 -15.72
C CYS A 26 6.66 16.67 -14.72
N LEU A 27 6.89 17.92 -14.32
CA LEU A 27 8.08 18.37 -13.59
C LEU A 27 8.26 17.74 -12.20
N PRO A 28 9.53 17.63 -11.73
CA PRO A 28 9.89 17.11 -10.42
C PRO A 28 9.99 18.25 -9.39
N TYR A 29 9.61 18.02 -8.13
CA TYR A 29 9.99 18.94 -7.05
C TYR A 29 10.47 18.18 -5.80
N PHE A 30 11.78 18.36 -5.58
CA PHE A 30 12.64 18.25 -4.39
C PHE A 30 12.83 16.91 -3.66
N ALA A 31 14.01 16.35 -3.93
CA ALA A 31 14.79 15.54 -3.01
C ALA A 31 15.42 16.44 -1.92
N VAL A 32 15.32 16.01 -0.66
CA VAL A 32 16.27 16.40 0.39
C VAL A 32 16.93 15.11 0.88
N SER A 33 18.22 14.98 0.57
CA SER A 33 19.08 13.98 1.18
C SER A 33 19.31 14.34 2.64
N PHE A 34 18.97 13.43 3.55
CA PHE A 34 19.58 13.43 4.88
C PHE A 34 20.04 12.01 5.22
N SER A 35 21.33 11.78 4.98
CA SER A 35 22.04 10.61 5.49
C SER A 35 22.04 10.63 7.01
N LYS A 36 21.57 9.55 7.64
CA LYS A 36 22.10 9.07 8.92
C LYS A 36 21.89 7.55 9.00
N LYS A 37 22.99 6.83 8.87
CA LYS A 37 23.13 5.44 9.34
C LYS A 37 22.97 5.43 10.86
N ILE A 38 22.32 4.41 11.40
CA ILE A 38 22.72 3.65 12.61
C ILE A 38 21.97 2.30 12.57
N PRO A 39 22.62 1.18 12.95
CA PRO A 39 22.06 -0.17 12.87
C PRO A 39 21.38 -0.55 14.20
N PHE A 40 20.36 -1.44 14.20
CA PHE A 40 20.36 -2.62 15.07
C PHE A 40 19.14 -3.56 14.88
N SER A 41 19.47 -4.85 14.94
CA SER A 41 18.70 -6.06 15.29
C SER A 41 17.20 -6.19 14.97
N SER A 42 16.94 -7.13 14.07
CA SER A 42 15.95 -8.22 14.21
C SER A 42 15.33 -8.35 15.60
N PHE A 43 14.06 -8.00 15.77
CA PHE A 43 13.13 -8.60 16.73
C PHE A 43 11.69 -8.39 16.21
N GLY A 44 11.30 -9.17 15.20
CA GLY A 44 9.92 -9.24 14.72
C GLY A 44 9.10 -10.18 15.59
N PHE A 45 8.61 -9.72 16.73
CA PHE A 45 7.61 -10.43 17.52
C PHE A 45 6.21 -9.99 17.08
N CYS A 46 5.54 -10.85 16.31
CA CYS A 46 4.09 -10.80 16.13
C CYS A 46 3.43 -11.34 17.41
N LEU A 47 3.14 -10.47 18.38
CA LEU A 47 2.41 -10.89 19.59
C LEU A 47 0.90 -10.90 19.31
N LYS A 48 0.35 -12.13 19.21
CA LYS A 48 -1.08 -12.39 19.35
C LYS A 48 -1.54 -12.01 20.75
N ARG A 49 -2.35 -10.96 20.89
CA ARG A 49 -3.01 -10.63 22.16
C ARG A 49 -4.23 -11.54 22.34
N LYS A 50 -4.07 -12.62 23.10
CA LYS A 50 -5.18 -13.40 23.68
C LYS A 50 -5.84 -12.58 24.79
N ILE A 51 -7.14 -12.38 24.67
CA ILE A 51 -8.01 -11.90 25.76
C ILE A 51 -8.28 -13.08 26.68
N LEU A 52 -7.90 -12.96 27.96
CA LEU A 52 -8.47 -13.70 29.08
C LEU A 52 -8.58 -12.74 30.26
N GLY A 53 -9.78 -12.70 30.84
CA GLY A 53 -10.19 -11.71 31.83
C GLY A 53 -9.64 -11.95 33.23
N PHE A 54 -9.89 -10.97 34.09
CA PHE A 54 -9.92 -11.18 35.53
C PHE A 54 -10.97 -10.27 36.14
N ASP A 55 -11.85 -10.90 36.92
CA ASP A 55 -12.98 -10.37 37.66
C ASP A 55 -12.45 -9.76 38.97
N GLU A 56 -12.85 -8.55 39.36
CA GLU A 56 -12.81 -8.23 40.79
C GLU A 56 -13.95 -7.30 41.21
N LYS A 57 -14.65 -7.80 42.23
CA LYS A 57 -15.89 -7.35 42.82
C LYS A 57 -15.55 -6.57 44.10
N ILE A 58 -15.85 -5.27 44.12
CA ILE A 58 -15.89 -4.51 45.39
C ILE A 58 -17.29 -3.94 45.62
N ASN A 59 -17.89 -4.44 46.71
CA ASN A 59 -19.12 -3.97 47.32
C ASN A 59 -18.96 -2.54 47.83
N GLY A 60 -20.06 -1.79 47.83
CA GLY A 60 -20.09 -0.37 48.09
C GLY A 60 -19.89 0.06 49.55
N PHE A 61 -19.61 1.36 49.68
CA PHE A 61 -19.98 2.17 50.84
C PHE A 61 -20.08 3.63 50.39
N GLY A 62 -21.22 4.26 50.66
CA GLY A 62 -21.45 5.67 50.38
C GLY A 62 -20.81 6.58 51.44
N GLY A 63 -20.55 7.83 51.08
CA GLY A 63 -20.25 8.89 52.05
C GLY A 63 -19.17 9.89 51.64
N SER A 64 -19.62 10.97 50.99
CA SER A 64 -19.32 12.38 51.27
C SER A 64 -17.92 12.85 51.74
N PHE A 65 -17.40 13.81 50.97
CA PHE A 65 -16.58 14.98 51.34
C PHE A 65 -15.11 14.79 51.76
N GLY A 66 -14.24 15.23 50.85
CA GLY A 66 -12.86 15.63 51.15
C GLY A 66 -12.31 16.46 50.00
N ILE A 67 -12.49 17.77 50.06
CA ILE A 67 -11.72 18.71 49.24
C ILE A 67 -10.26 18.56 49.67
N PHE A 68 -9.45 17.89 48.84
CA PHE A 68 -8.01 17.90 48.99
C PHE A 68 -7.39 18.61 47.79
N SER A 69 -7.13 19.89 47.99
CA SER A 69 -6.32 20.74 47.13
C SER A 69 -4.87 20.28 47.19
N ALA A 70 -4.34 19.71 46.11
CA ALA A 70 -2.92 19.73 45.75
C ALA A 70 -2.69 18.89 44.48
N TRP A 71 -2.80 19.51 43.30
CA TRP A 71 -2.11 19.00 42.13
C TRP A 71 -1.26 20.12 41.57
N ARG A 72 -0.03 20.12 42.07
CA ARG A 72 1.11 20.83 41.52
C ARG A 72 1.51 20.12 40.22
N GLU A 73 1.79 20.98 39.26
CA GLU A 73 2.36 20.82 37.93
C GLU A 73 3.31 19.63 37.68
N GLU A 74 3.31 19.27 36.39
CA GLU A 74 4.27 18.44 35.64
C GLU A 74 4.08 16.92 35.69
N GLY A 75 3.70 16.38 34.53
CA GLY A 75 3.75 14.95 34.30
C GLY A 75 3.02 14.51 33.04
N GLN A 76 3.69 14.67 31.89
CA GLN A 76 3.52 13.79 30.74
C GLN A 76 2.20 13.95 29.96
N LEU A 77 2.17 14.96 29.08
CA LEU A 77 1.48 14.79 27.80
C LEU A 77 2.17 13.60 27.12
N GLU A 78 1.52 12.43 27.19
CA GLU A 78 1.89 11.29 26.37
C GLU A 78 1.95 11.76 24.92
N GLU A 79 3.07 11.47 24.28
CA GLU A 79 3.35 11.75 22.88
C GLU A 79 2.16 11.28 22.05
N LEU A 80 1.41 12.21 21.47
CA LEU A 80 0.36 11.89 20.53
C LEU A 80 1.03 11.18 19.35
N ASP A 81 0.74 9.89 19.19
CA ASP A 81 1.18 9.04 18.10
C ASP A 81 1.27 9.83 16.77
N ASP A 82 2.48 9.97 16.20
CA ASP A 82 2.76 10.66 14.93
C ASP A 82 2.19 9.93 13.68
N ALA A 83 1.24 8.99 13.87
CA ALA A 83 0.61 8.30 12.77
C ALA A 83 -0.31 9.27 11.99
N PRO A 84 -0.15 9.38 10.66
CA PRO A 84 -0.97 10.28 9.86
C PRO A 84 -2.44 9.86 9.93
N LEU A 85 -3.38 10.81 10.07
CA LEU A 85 -4.83 10.52 10.10
C LEU A 85 -5.38 10.00 8.77
N THR A 86 -4.66 10.24 7.66
CA THR A 86 -5.03 9.83 6.30
C THR A 86 -3.77 9.77 5.46
N VAL A 87 -3.63 8.72 4.63
CA VAL A 87 -2.51 8.56 3.69
C VAL A 87 -3.07 8.56 2.27
N GLU A 88 -2.59 9.46 1.42
CA GLU A 88 -3.04 9.56 0.03
C GLU A 88 -2.63 8.32 -0.78
N LEU A 89 -3.57 7.80 -1.58
CA LEU A 89 -3.31 6.67 -2.47
C LEU A 89 -2.51 7.13 -3.69
N GLN A 90 -1.26 6.69 -3.80
CA GLN A 90 -0.42 7.01 -4.95
C GLN A 90 -1.03 6.43 -6.23
N GLN A 91 -1.11 7.25 -7.29
CA GLN A 91 -1.67 6.82 -8.56
C GLN A 91 -0.63 6.10 -9.43
N ILE A 92 -1.03 4.99 -10.04
CA ILE A 92 -0.29 4.30 -11.09
C ILE A 92 -0.92 4.64 -12.45
N CYS A 93 -0.12 5.21 -13.34
CA CYS A 93 -0.57 5.74 -14.63
C CYS A 93 -0.03 4.94 -15.83
N SER A 94 0.90 4.01 -15.63
CA SER A 94 1.48 3.22 -16.73
C SER A 94 1.73 1.77 -16.32
N GLU A 95 1.82 0.89 -17.33
CA GLU A 95 2.18 -0.51 -17.17
C GLU A 95 3.59 -0.68 -16.57
N SER A 96 4.56 0.09 -17.05
CA SER A 96 5.92 0.06 -16.52
C SER A 96 6.00 0.51 -15.06
N GLN A 97 5.18 1.47 -14.64
CA GLN A 97 5.10 1.90 -13.25
C GLN A 97 4.48 0.81 -12.38
N PHE A 98 3.42 0.15 -12.87
CA PHE A 98 2.81 -0.99 -12.19
C PHE A 98 3.84 -2.10 -11.93
N ASP A 99 4.53 -2.55 -12.98
CA ASP A 99 5.51 -3.64 -12.87
C ASP A 99 6.68 -3.28 -11.92
N ARG A 100 7.12 -2.00 -11.91
CA ARG A 100 8.13 -1.50 -10.98
C ARG A 100 7.67 -1.54 -9.52
N VAL A 101 6.45 -1.09 -9.24
CA VAL A 101 5.89 -1.06 -7.88
C VAL A 101 5.76 -2.49 -7.34
N ILE A 102 5.25 -3.42 -8.16
CA ILE A 102 5.15 -4.83 -7.78
C ILE A 102 6.54 -5.45 -7.52
N ALA A 103 7.52 -5.18 -8.38
CA ALA A 103 8.88 -5.69 -8.21
C ALA A 103 9.59 -5.14 -6.96
N GLU A 104 9.42 -3.86 -6.66
CA GLU A 104 9.96 -3.24 -5.44
C GLU A 104 9.34 -3.86 -4.19
N ALA A 105 8.02 -4.05 -4.15
CA ALA A 105 7.36 -4.70 -3.03
C ALA A 105 7.82 -6.16 -2.84
N GLN A 106 8.06 -6.89 -3.94
CA GLN A 106 8.64 -8.23 -3.87
C GLN A 106 10.05 -8.22 -3.25
N GLN A 107 10.89 -7.23 -3.57
CA GLN A 107 12.23 -7.11 -2.98
C GLN A 107 12.21 -6.79 -1.49
N LEU A 108 11.18 -6.07 -1.04
CA LEU A 108 10.97 -5.70 0.36
C LEU A 108 10.13 -6.72 1.14
N GLU A 109 9.65 -7.79 0.48
CA GLU A 109 8.71 -8.77 1.04
C GLU A 109 7.43 -8.13 1.60
N GLU A 110 7.00 -7.02 1.00
CA GLU A 110 5.83 -6.23 1.39
C GLU A 110 4.58 -6.61 0.59
N SER A 111 3.43 -6.54 1.24
CA SER A 111 2.12 -6.61 0.59
C SER A 111 1.71 -5.23 0.07
N LEU A 112 0.98 -5.21 -1.04
CA LEU A 112 0.43 -4.00 -1.65
C LEU A 112 -1.07 -4.09 -1.79
N ILE A 113 -1.76 -2.96 -1.60
CA ILE A 113 -3.18 -2.82 -1.90
C ILE A 113 -3.36 -1.92 -3.11
N ILE A 114 -4.11 -2.39 -4.10
CA ILE A 114 -4.37 -1.68 -5.35
C ILE A 114 -5.87 -1.49 -5.53
N LEU A 115 -6.33 -0.24 -5.56
CA LEU A 115 -7.69 0.14 -5.92
C LEU A 115 -7.80 0.35 -7.42
N TRP A 116 -8.48 -0.56 -8.11
CA TRP A 116 -8.90 -0.39 -9.50
C TRP A 116 -10.21 0.40 -9.55
N MET A 117 -10.15 1.59 -10.12
CA MET A 117 -11.25 2.54 -10.15
C MET A 117 -11.40 3.22 -11.52
N ALA A 118 -12.45 4.01 -11.65
CA ALA A 118 -12.62 4.94 -12.76
C ALA A 118 -13.06 6.30 -12.22
N SER A 119 -12.56 7.39 -12.79
CA SER A 119 -12.90 8.76 -12.38
C SER A 119 -14.41 9.09 -12.51
N TRP A 120 -15.13 8.47 -13.43
CA TRP A 120 -16.59 8.65 -13.58
C TRP A 120 -17.43 7.72 -12.67
N CYS A 121 -16.80 6.77 -11.99
CA CYS A 121 -17.47 5.82 -11.10
C CYS A 121 -17.75 6.47 -9.73
N ARG A 122 -18.99 6.92 -9.51
CA ARG A 122 -19.40 7.57 -8.24
C ARG A 122 -19.09 6.73 -7.00
N LYS A 123 -19.29 5.41 -7.03
CA LYS A 123 -18.97 4.52 -5.90
C LYS A 123 -17.46 4.48 -5.62
N CYS A 124 -16.64 4.56 -6.65
CA CYS A 124 -15.19 4.57 -6.55
C CYS A 124 -14.71 5.89 -5.91
N ILE A 125 -15.24 7.02 -6.36
CA ILE A 125 -14.95 8.36 -5.80
C ILE A 125 -15.24 8.39 -4.28
N TYR A 126 -16.38 7.85 -3.85
CA TYR A 126 -16.72 7.80 -2.41
C TYR A 126 -15.92 6.78 -1.59
N LEU A 127 -15.36 5.76 -2.24
CA LEU A 127 -14.58 4.73 -1.56
C LEU A 127 -13.13 5.17 -1.34
N LYS A 128 -12.53 5.88 -2.30
CA LYS A 128 -11.14 6.36 -2.22
C LYS A 128 -10.77 6.99 -0.87
N PRO A 129 -11.46 8.03 -0.36
CA PRO A 129 -11.09 8.67 0.91
C PRO A 129 -11.25 7.77 2.13
N LYS A 130 -12.05 6.69 2.04
CA LYS A 130 -12.15 5.72 3.13
C LYS A 130 -10.99 4.72 3.12
N LEU A 131 -10.48 4.39 1.93
CA LEU A 131 -9.26 3.61 1.79
C LEU A 131 -8.02 4.43 2.18
N GLU A 132 -8.00 5.74 1.95
CA GLU A 132 -6.92 6.62 2.43
C GLU A 132 -6.85 6.66 3.97
N LYS A 133 -8.01 6.66 4.64
CA LYS A 133 -8.08 6.48 6.10
C LYS A 133 -7.66 5.10 6.55
N LEU A 134 -8.02 4.05 5.81
CA LEU A 134 -7.55 2.70 6.12
C LEU A 134 -6.02 2.59 5.93
N ALA A 135 -5.46 3.25 4.92
CA ALA A 135 -4.03 3.25 4.64
C ALA A 135 -3.21 3.86 5.79
N ALA A 136 -3.75 4.88 6.45
CA ALA A 136 -3.18 5.44 7.68
C ALA A 136 -3.01 4.39 8.79
N ASP A 137 -4.02 3.54 9.03
CA ASP A 137 -3.97 2.49 10.06
C ASP A 137 -2.86 1.45 9.81
N PHE A 138 -2.46 1.26 8.55
CA PHE A 138 -1.44 0.28 8.15
C PHE A 138 -0.10 0.93 7.78
N HIS A 139 0.05 2.25 7.90
CA HIS A 139 1.31 2.93 7.62
C HIS A 139 2.34 2.65 8.72
N PRO A 140 3.65 2.48 8.40
CA PRO A 140 4.26 2.39 7.06
C PRO A 140 4.30 0.95 6.50
N ARG A 141 3.65 -0.01 7.17
CA ARG A 141 3.76 -1.45 6.88
C ARG A 141 3.19 -1.86 5.51
N LEU A 142 2.17 -1.16 5.03
CA LEU A 142 1.48 -1.51 3.79
C LEU A 142 1.23 -0.28 2.93
N ARG A 143 1.56 -0.39 1.64
CA ARG A 143 1.37 0.70 0.67
C ARG A 143 0.08 0.52 -0.11
N PHE A 144 -0.65 1.63 -0.27
CA PHE A 144 -1.91 1.68 -1.00
C PHE A 144 -1.74 2.50 -2.29
N TYR A 145 -2.22 1.93 -3.39
CA TYR A 145 -2.18 2.54 -4.72
C TYR A 145 -3.59 2.63 -5.31
N CYS A 146 -3.78 3.56 -6.24
CA CYS A 146 -4.96 3.60 -7.09
C CYS A 146 -4.61 3.57 -8.57
N VAL A 147 -5.46 2.95 -9.37
CA VAL A 147 -5.32 2.87 -10.82
C VAL A 147 -6.65 3.28 -11.44
N ASP A 148 -6.60 4.29 -12.32
CA ASP A 148 -7.74 4.60 -13.18
C ASP A 148 -7.69 3.67 -14.41
N VAL A 149 -8.73 2.86 -14.63
CA VAL A 149 -8.83 1.96 -15.78
C VAL A 149 -8.92 2.70 -17.12
N ASN A 150 -9.28 3.98 -17.11
CA ASN A 150 -9.22 4.87 -18.29
C ASN A 150 -7.82 5.50 -18.47
N THR A 151 -7.03 5.49 -17.40
CA THR A 151 -5.59 5.80 -17.27
C THR A 151 -4.65 4.99 -18.15
N VAL A 152 -4.79 3.69 -17.92
CA VAL A 152 -3.79 2.67 -18.22
C VAL A 152 -4.21 1.84 -19.44
N PRO A 153 -3.26 1.17 -20.12
CA PRO A 153 -3.61 0.36 -21.27
C PRO A 153 -4.45 -0.86 -20.85
N HIS A 154 -5.40 -1.24 -21.71
CA HIS A 154 -6.40 -2.27 -21.40
C HIS A 154 -5.78 -3.66 -21.13
N ASN A 155 -4.63 -3.96 -21.73
CA ASN A 155 -3.87 -5.19 -21.46
C ASN A 155 -3.47 -5.33 -19.98
N LEU A 156 -3.12 -4.23 -19.31
CA LEU A 156 -2.78 -4.24 -17.88
C LEU A 156 -4.02 -4.57 -17.02
N VAL A 157 -5.15 -3.92 -17.32
CA VAL A 157 -6.42 -4.15 -16.61
C VAL A 157 -6.88 -5.61 -16.76
N ALA A 158 -6.76 -6.15 -17.97
CA ALA A 158 -7.06 -7.55 -18.28
C ALA A 158 -6.10 -8.51 -17.56
N ARG A 159 -4.79 -8.20 -17.54
CA ARG A 159 -3.76 -8.99 -16.83
C ARG A 159 -4.02 -9.04 -15.33
N ALA A 160 -4.47 -7.94 -14.73
CA ALA A 160 -4.87 -7.89 -13.33
C ALA A 160 -6.21 -8.62 -13.04
N GLY A 161 -6.95 -9.03 -14.08
CA GLY A 161 -8.22 -9.73 -13.98
C GLY A 161 -9.36 -8.87 -13.44
N VAL A 162 -9.34 -7.56 -13.69
CA VAL A 162 -10.38 -6.64 -13.22
C VAL A 162 -11.62 -6.75 -14.08
N THR A 163 -12.75 -7.12 -13.48
CA THR A 163 -14.03 -7.30 -14.19
C THR A 163 -15.08 -6.26 -13.81
N LYS A 164 -15.01 -5.72 -12.59
CA LYS A 164 -15.97 -4.77 -12.01
C LYS A 164 -15.20 -3.67 -11.27
N MET A 165 -15.84 -2.52 -11.09
CA MET A 165 -15.27 -1.42 -10.32
C MET A 165 -16.24 -0.95 -9.22
N PRO A 166 -15.73 -0.55 -8.04
CA PRO A 166 -14.33 -0.63 -7.63
C PRO A 166 -13.91 -2.08 -7.30
N THR A 167 -12.69 -2.45 -7.65
CA THR A 167 -12.07 -3.72 -7.21
C THR A 167 -10.80 -3.39 -6.45
N ILE A 168 -10.63 -4.00 -5.27
CA ILE A 168 -9.48 -3.79 -4.40
C ILE A 168 -8.72 -5.11 -4.37
N GLN A 169 -7.46 -5.10 -4.76
CA GLN A 169 -6.64 -6.30 -4.84
C GLN A 169 -5.48 -6.23 -3.85
N LEU A 170 -5.17 -7.37 -3.22
CA LEU A 170 -3.96 -7.58 -2.44
C LEU A 170 -2.93 -8.30 -3.31
N TRP A 171 -1.75 -7.69 -3.42
CA TRP A 171 -0.62 -8.21 -4.18
C TRP A 171 0.55 -8.54 -3.24
N ARG A 172 1.14 -9.72 -3.40
CA ARG A 172 2.35 -10.18 -2.70
C ARG A 172 3.07 -11.19 -3.57
N ASP A 173 4.41 -11.23 -3.51
CA ASP A 173 5.24 -12.16 -4.31
C ASP A 173 4.96 -12.08 -5.82
N SER A 174 4.75 -10.86 -6.33
CA SER A 174 4.38 -10.60 -7.72
C SER A 174 3.10 -11.28 -8.21
N LYS A 175 2.21 -11.67 -7.28
CA LYS A 175 0.93 -12.31 -7.58
C LYS A 175 -0.22 -11.64 -6.84
N LYS A 176 -1.40 -11.68 -7.45
CA LYS A 176 -2.65 -11.35 -6.79
C LYS A 176 -3.02 -12.46 -5.81
N GLN A 177 -3.09 -12.15 -4.52
CA GLN A 177 -3.41 -13.10 -3.46
C GLN A 177 -4.91 -13.16 -3.18
N ALA A 178 -5.55 -11.99 -3.14
CA ALA A 178 -6.96 -11.86 -2.84
C ALA A 178 -7.54 -10.61 -3.49
N GLU A 179 -8.87 -10.56 -3.61
CA GLU A 179 -9.57 -9.37 -4.08
C GLU A 179 -10.92 -9.20 -3.39
N VAL A 180 -11.30 -7.95 -3.21
CA VAL A 180 -12.62 -7.53 -2.75
C VAL A 180 -13.27 -6.74 -3.88
N ILE A 181 -14.41 -7.25 -4.36
CA ILE A 181 -15.22 -6.53 -5.34
C ILE A 181 -16.18 -5.64 -4.56
N GLY A 182 -16.04 -4.33 -4.75
CA GLY A 182 -16.93 -3.36 -4.14
C GLY A 182 -18.31 -3.30 -4.81
N GLY A 183 -18.99 -2.17 -4.62
CA GLY A 183 -20.31 -1.93 -5.23
C GLY A 183 -21.47 -1.94 -4.23
N HIS A 184 -21.23 -2.35 -2.99
CA HIS A 184 -22.18 -2.19 -1.88
C HIS A 184 -21.73 -1.03 -0.96
N LYS A 185 -22.27 -0.94 0.27
CA LYS A 185 -21.97 0.18 1.18
C LYS A 185 -20.48 0.24 1.51
N ALA A 186 -19.86 1.42 1.37
CA ALA A 186 -18.41 1.54 1.43
C ALA A 186 -17.77 1.16 2.79
N TYR A 187 -18.50 1.22 3.91
CA TYR A 187 -17.94 0.77 5.21
C TYR A 187 -17.79 -0.76 5.27
N LEU A 188 -18.65 -1.52 4.60
CA LEU A 188 -18.54 -2.97 4.51
C LEU A 188 -17.34 -3.35 3.64
N VAL A 189 -17.19 -2.69 2.48
CA VAL A 189 -16.02 -2.87 1.61
C VAL A 189 -14.71 -2.62 2.36
N VAL A 190 -14.63 -1.54 3.15
CA VAL A 190 -13.45 -1.23 3.96
C VAL A 190 -13.19 -2.30 5.02
N ASN A 191 -14.24 -2.84 5.65
CA ASN A 191 -14.11 -3.93 6.62
C ASN A 191 -13.64 -5.23 5.97
N GLU A 192 -14.17 -5.57 4.79
CA GLU A 192 -13.71 -6.72 4.00
C GLU A 192 -12.25 -6.58 3.58
N VAL A 193 -11.82 -5.38 3.16
CA VAL A 193 -10.41 -5.10 2.84
C VAL A 193 -9.52 -5.23 4.07
N ARG A 194 -9.96 -4.74 5.24
CA ARG A 194 -9.24 -4.92 6.52
C ARG A 194 -9.05 -6.41 6.82
N GLN A 195 -10.11 -7.20 6.74
CA GLN A 195 -10.06 -8.65 6.97
C GLN A 195 -9.15 -9.35 5.96
N MET A 196 -9.18 -8.95 4.69
CA MET A 196 -8.29 -9.47 3.65
C MET A 196 -6.80 -9.25 4.01
N ILE A 197 -6.45 -8.07 4.52
CA ILE A 197 -5.08 -7.74 4.94
C ILE A 197 -4.69 -8.57 6.18
N GLU A 198 -5.56 -8.65 7.18
CA GLU A 198 -5.31 -9.38 8.43
C GLU A 198 -5.12 -10.89 8.20
N ASN A 199 -5.89 -11.49 7.30
CA ASN A 199 -5.78 -12.90 6.95
C ASN A 199 -4.46 -13.23 6.26
N GLU A 200 -3.94 -12.32 5.45
CA GLU A 200 -2.65 -12.48 4.77
C GLU A 200 -1.47 -12.36 5.75
N CYS A 201 -1.55 -11.44 6.71
CA CYS A 201 -0.55 -11.33 7.78
C CYS A 201 -0.50 -12.55 8.72
N ALA A 202 -1.53 -13.39 8.73
CA ALA A 202 -1.63 -14.56 9.60
C ALA A 202 -1.14 -15.86 8.95
N ALA A 203 -0.91 -15.87 7.63
CA ALA A 203 -0.48 -17.01 6.83
C ALA A 203 1.05 -17.08 6.73
#